data_AF-A0A9N8HZH2-F1
#
_entry.id   AF-A0A9N8HZH2-F1
#
_cell.length_a   1.000
_cell.length_b   1.000
_cell.length_c   1.000
_cell.angle_alpha   90.00
_cell.angle_beta   90.00
_cell.angle_gamma   90.00
#
_symmetry.space_group_name_H-M   'P 1'
#
loop_
_entity.id
_entity.type
_entity.pdbx_description
1 polymer ?
#
loop_
_entity_poly.entity_id
_entity_poly.type
_entity_poly.pdbx_seq_one_letter_code
_entity_poly.pdbx_strand_id
1 'polypeptide(L)'
;MEKMEHAPLTEDFGYDGFDDEYSMASSSYDSDVEGGGSDMESGSSRRESSDGEPDKILSSQESQQVYCSKMVVYGVLFIAAAAVSTVAYIFLAREEENTMKVEFSAYSREILKQAQANSKRMFEELWDLSKSITSHALDTNSSWPNCTLPYFDIHAHDLKKKTGNLEFVGFAPFVTPENRAGWEQYSVDNQGWIQQDYNYRNWTHAAAPIPTSIHQYNGSGLTQEDYVFEDPQFDYEIPLWQIAPAQNDTSVINLDLATVPVFAHLLWDIKMKKVEQYSRIMDLHFLLGDNLNQNNPDHPRGTIYQPVMEDFRENADVVGFAMGTLTWDLMFENVLFDSSSPLLVEIEGTCNAIFTYKIGGESM
;
A
#
# COMPACT_ATOMS: atom_id res chain seq x y z
N MET A 1 29.51 -32.27 -31.99
CA MET A 1 30.91 -31.93 -31.68
C MET A 1 31.18 -30.60 -32.36
N GLU A 2 30.73 -29.52 -31.73
CA GLU A 2 30.92 -28.15 -32.19
C GLU A 2 30.92 -27.30 -30.93
N LYS A 3 32.07 -26.70 -30.61
CA LYS A 3 32.32 -25.93 -29.41
C LYS A 3 31.73 -24.54 -29.62
N MET A 4 30.77 -24.15 -28.80
CA MET A 4 30.42 -22.73 -28.62
C MET A 4 31.16 -22.20 -27.40
N GLU A 5 32.04 -21.23 -27.66
CA GLU A 5 32.76 -20.44 -26.67
C GLU A 5 31.77 -19.53 -25.92
N HIS A 6 31.81 -19.61 -24.59
CA HIS A 6 31.16 -18.64 -23.71
C HIS A 6 32.03 -17.38 -23.60
N ALA A 7 31.45 -16.24 -23.96
CA ALA A 7 31.97 -14.92 -23.59
C ALA A 7 31.40 -14.52 -22.21
N PRO A 8 32.21 -14.04 -21.26
CA PRO A 8 31.71 -13.47 -20.02
C PRO A 8 31.38 -11.98 -20.22
N LEU A 9 30.12 -11.60 -20.00
CA LEU A 9 29.74 -10.21 -19.81
C LEU A 9 29.98 -9.84 -18.35
N THR A 10 31.08 -9.15 -18.10
CA THR A 10 31.34 -8.39 -16.88
C THR A 10 30.73 -7.00 -17.06
N GLU A 11 29.56 -6.75 -16.46
CA GLU A 11 29.07 -5.38 -16.27
C GLU A 11 29.49 -4.88 -14.90
N ASP A 12 30.39 -3.90 -14.96
CA ASP A 12 31.03 -3.16 -13.90
C ASP A 12 30.06 -2.04 -13.48
N PHE A 13 29.31 -2.24 -12.39
CA PHE A 13 28.49 -1.18 -11.80
C PHE A 13 29.39 -0.30 -10.92
N GLY A 14 29.90 0.77 -11.54
CA GLY A 14 30.54 1.88 -10.87
C GLY A 14 29.58 2.54 -9.89
N TYR A 15 29.90 2.41 -8.60
CA TYR A 15 29.24 3.09 -7.49
C TYR A 15 29.90 4.46 -7.35
N ASP A 16 29.31 5.50 -7.95
CA ASP A 16 29.73 6.88 -7.71
C ASP A 16 29.25 7.31 -6.32
N GLY A 17 30.21 7.50 -5.42
CA GLY A 17 30.02 8.02 -4.08
C GLY A 17 29.55 9.47 -4.12
N PHE A 18 28.44 9.74 -3.44
CA PHE A 18 28.06 11.06 -3.01
C PHE A 18 28.22 11.13 -1.49
N ASP A 19 29.41 11.53 -1.08
CA ASP A 19 29.68 12.03 0.27
C ASP A 19 29.16 13.47 0.33
N ASP A 20 27.99 13.68 0.93
CA ASP A 20 27.60 14.99 1.44
C ASP A 20 27.45 14.91 2.96
N GLU A 21 28.56 15.26 3.58
CA GLU A 21 28.81 15.50 4.99
C GLU A 21 28.00 16.73 5.46
N TYR A 22 26.78 16.52 5.96
CA TYR A 22 26.05 17.55 6.72
C TYR A 22 26.24 17.35 8.22
N SER A 23 27.35 17.88 8.73
CA SER A 23 27.59 18.09 10.15
C SER A 23 26.84 19.35 10.61
N MET A 24 25.71 19.19 11.30
CA MET A 24 25.05 20.30 12.02
C MET A 24 25.41 20.21 13.50
N ALA A 25 26.20 21.20 13.90
CA ALA A 25 26.67 21.42 15.27
C ALA A 25 25.50 21.70 16.22
N SER A 26 25.48 20.97 17.33
CA SER A 26 24.68 21.27 18.51
C SER A 26 25.23 22.54 19.18
N SER A 27 24.50 23.65 19.12
CA SER A 27 24.77 24.82 19.96
C SER A 27 24.02 24.67 21.29
N SER A 28 24.77 24.30 22.32
CA SER A 28 24.37 24.39 23.72
C SER A 28 24.27 25.86 24.13
N TYR A 29 23.07 26.36 24.38
CA TYR A 29 22.86 27.62 25.09
C TYR A 29 22.88 27.34 26.59
N ASP A 30 24.06 27.56 27.18
CA ASP A 30 24.25 27.83 28.61
C ASP A 30 24.11 29.34 28.82
N SER A 31 23.25 29.76 29.75
CA SER A 31 23.35 31.08 30.38
C SER A 31 22.67 31.06 31.75
N ASP A 32 23.47 30.66 32.73
CA ASP A 32 23.69 31.29 34.03
C ASP A 32 22.47 31.76 34.84
N VAL A 33 22.17 30.92 35.83
CA VAL A 33 21.48 31.25 37.08
C VAL A 33 22.48 31.96 38.00
N GLU A 34 22.26 33.25 38.29
CA GLU A 34 22.84 33.90 39.46
C GLU A 34 21.74 34.22 40.48
N GLY A 35 21.84 33.56 41.63
CA GLY A 35 21.13 33.89 42.84
C GLY A 35 22.11 34.21 43.96
N GLY A 36 21.69 35.14 44.83
CA GLY A 36 22.09 35.18 46.23
C GLY A 36 23.07 36.29 46.63
N GLY A 37 22.73 36.98 47.74
CA GLY A 37 23.72 37.68 48.54
C GLY A 37 23.23 38.99 49.17
N SER A 38 22.62 38.88 50.35
CA SER A 38 22.43 39.97 51.30
C SER A 38 23.76 40.43 51.94
N ASP A 39 23.79 41.66 52.44
CA ASP A 39 24.29 42.09 53.77
C ASP A 39 24.61 43.60 53.73
N MET A 40 23.85 44.46 54.42
CA MET A 40 24.10 44.95 55.78
C MET A 40 25.50 45.58 55.98
N GLU A 41 25.58 46.91 55.84
CA GLU A 41 26.45 47.66 56.75
C GLU A 41 25.93 49.07 57.06
N SER A 42 25.92 49.35 58.36
CA SER A 42 25.46 50.54 59.06
C SER A 42 26.59 51.56 59.13
N GLY A 43 26.29 52.84 58.91
CA GLY A 43 27.30 53.90 59.00
C GLY A 43 26.71 55.31 59.11
N SER A 44 26.20 55.63 60.29
CA SER A 44 25.74 56.97 60.71
C SER A 44 26.88 58.01 60.76
N SER A 45 26.65 59.22 60.24
CA SER A 45 26.96 60.48 60.97
C SER A 45 26.39 61.73 60.29
N ARG A 46 25.20 62.10 60.77
CA ARG A 46 24.77 63.44 61.22
C ARG A 46 25.64 64.66 60.83
N ARG A 47 25.05 65.59 60.06
CA ARG A 47 25.20 67.04 60.28
C ARG A 47 23.91 67.77 59.90
N GLU A 48 23.39 68.50 60.88
CA GLU A 48 22.29 69.46 60.79
C GLU A 48 22.73 70.73 60.06
N SER A 49 21.84 71.24 59.20
CA SER A 49 21.69 72.64 58.81
C SER A 49 20.37 72.72 58.03
N SER A 50 19.25 73.07 58.68
CA SER A 50 18.72 74.44 58.74
C SER A 50 18.82 75.18 57.40
N ASP A 51 17.73 75.22 56.64
CA ASP A 51 17.09 76.46 56.17
C ASP A 51 16.11 76.20 55.02
N GLY A 52 14.94 76.85 55.08
CA GLY A 52 14.20 77.30 53.91
C GLY A 52 13.26 76.33 53.19
N GLU A 53 12.01 76.25 53.66
CA GLU A 53 10.84 76.18 52.77
C GLU A 53 10.90 77.39 51.81
N PRO A 54 10.89 77.20 50.46
CA PRO A 54 9.63 76.94 49.76
C PRO A 54 9.76 76.06 48.48
N ASP A 55 10.52 74.95 48.48
CA ASP A 55 10.70 74.14 47.24
C ASP A 55 9.80 72.89 47.11
N LYS A 56 8.83 72.70 48.01
CA LYS A 56 7.91 71.54 47.97
C LYS A 56 6.87 71.56 46.84
N ILE A 57 6.75 72.66 46.10
CA ILE A 57 5.76 72.80 45.01
C ILE A 57 6.40 72.57 43.63
N LEU A 58 7.73 72.71 43.50
CA LEU A 58 8.43 72.48 42.23
C LEU A 58 8.90 71.02 42.06
N SER A 59 9.21 70.29 43.13
CA SER A 59 9.68 68.88 43.02
C SER A 59 8.58 67.87 42.68
N SER A 60 7.32 68.17 42.98
CA SER A 60 6.20 67.28 42.63
C SER A 60 5.82 67.37 41.15
N GLN A 61 6.00 68.54 40.52
CA GLN A 61 5.77 68.73 39.09
C GLN A 61 6.89 68.13 38.23
N GLU A 62 8.15 68.21 38.65
CA GLU A 62 9.26 67.52 37.95
C GLU A 62 9.15 65.99 38.04
N SER A 63 8.71 65.45 39.18
CA SER A 63 8.51 64.00 39.35
C SER A 63 7.48 63.43 38.37
N GLN A 64 6.46 64.21 38.04
CA GLN A 64 5.39 63.80 37.12
C GLN A 64 5.87 63.80 35.66
N GLN A 65 6.72 64.75 35.26
CA GLN A 65 7.31 64.77 33.91
C GLN A 65 8.27 63.60 33.68
N VAL A 66 9.09 63.26 34.69
CA VAL A 66 9.99 62.10 34.63
C VAL A 66 9.20 60.79 34.60
N TYR A 67 8.08 60.71 35.31
CA TYR A 67 7.19 59.54 35.26
C TYR A 67 6.53 59.39 33.87
N CYS A 68 6.08 60.50 33.28
CA CYS A 68 5.48 60.49 31.94
C CYS A 68 6.48 60.06 30.87
N SER A 69 7.73 60.57 30.90
CA SER A 69 8.76 60.17 29.94
C SER A 69 9.17 58.70 30.09
N LYS A 70 9.25 58.18 31.33
CA LYS A 70 9.49 56.74 31.58
C LYS A 70 8.37 55.87 31.01
N MET A 71 7.11 56.27 31.15
CA MET A 71 5.97 55.54 30.58
C MET A 71 5.98 55.54 29.06
N VAL A 72 6.37 56.65 28.42
CA VAL A 72 6.56 56.70 26.97
C VAL A 72 7.65 55.73 26.52
N VAL A 73 8.80 55.70 27.21
CA VAL A 73 9.89 54.78 26.90
C VAL A 73 9.44 53.32 27.04
N TYR A 74 8.74 52.96 28.12
CA TYR A 74 8.20 51.61 28.27
C TYR A 74 7.16 51.26 27.21
N GLY A 75 6.31 52.21 26.82
CA GLY A 75 5.35 52.02 25.73
C GLY A 75 6.04 51.75 24.40
N VAL A 76 7.08 52.52 24.06
CA VAL A 76 7.86 52.32 22.83
C VAL A 76 8.60 50.97 22.84
N LEU A 77 9.23 50.60 23.96
CA LEU A 77 9.90 49.31 24.11
C LEU A 77 8.92 48.15 23.98
N PHE A 78 7.72 48.26 24.57
CA PHE A 78 6.68 47.25 24.46
C PHE A 78 6.20 47.09 23.01
N ILE A 79 5.96 48.19 22.29
CA ILE A 79 5.57 48.15 20.87
C ILE A 79 6.67 47.52 20.02
N ALA A 80 7.94 47.90 20.25
CA ALA A 80 9.08 47.34 19.53
C ALA A 80 9.21 45.83 19.77
N ALA A 81 9.12 45.37 21.02
CA ALA A 81 9.16 43.96 21.37
C ALA A 81 7.98 43.19 20.73
N ALA A 82 6.76 43.72 20.82
CA ALA A 82 5.59 43.12 20.19
C ALA A 82 5.76 43.02 18.66
N ALA A 83 6.31 44.05 18.02
CA ALA A 83 6.55 44.04 16.57
C ALA A 83 7.59 42.98 16.16
N VAL A 84 8.72 42.92 16.87
CA VAL A 84 9.77 41.91 16.60
C VAL A 84 9.24 40.50 16.80
N SER A 85 8.56 40.24 17.92
CA SER A 85 7.95 38.93 18.19
C SER A 85 6.91 38.56 17.13
N THR A 86 6.10 39.52 16.67
CA THR A 86 5.11 39.28 15.61
C THR A 86 5.78 38.91 14.28
N VAL A 87 6.84 39.63 13.90
CA VAL A 87 7.59 39.36 12.66
C VAL A 87 8.29 38.00 12.73
N ALA A 88 8.93 37.69 13.86
CA ALA A 88 9.56 36.40 14.09
C ALA A 88 8.54 35.25 14.00
N TYR A 89 7.38 35.40 14.65
CA TYR A 89 6.29 34.43 14.54
C TYR A 89 5.81 34.23 13.10
N ILE A 90 5.59 35.31 12.34
CA ILE A 90 5.16 35.21 10.93
C ILE A 90 6.23 34.52 10.07
N PHE A 91 7.51 34.81 10.32
CA PHE A 91 8.61 34.19 9.58
C PHE A 91 8.69 32.69 9.89
N LEU A 92 8.70 32.32 11.17
CA LEU A 92 8.72 30.92 11.61
C LEU A 92 7.50 30.15 11.10
N ALA A 93 6.30 30.71 11.24
CA ALA A 93 5.08 30.06 10.75
C ALA A 93 5.10 29.83 9.23
N ARG A 94 5.69 30.75 8.46
CA ARG A 94 5.85 30.59 7.00
C ARG A 94 6.94 29.57 6.64
N GLU A 95 8.03 29.55 7.38
CA GLU A 95 9.12 28.58 7.19
C GLU A 95 8.61 27.16 7.50
N GLU A 96 7.93 26.98 8.62
CA GLU A 96 7.29 25.72 9.01
C GLU A 96 6.27 25.24 7.95
N GLU A 97 5.40 26.13 7.46
CA GLU A 97 4.42 25.78 6.42
C GLU A 97 5.10 25.36 5.12
N ASN A 98 6.18 26.03 4.72
CA ASN A 98 6.92 25.69 3.51
C ASN A 98 7.65 24.35 3.64
N THR A 99 8.32 24.12 4.78
CA THR A 99 8.99 22.85 5.07
C THR A 99 7.99 21.70 5.08
N MET A 100 6.85 21.86 5.75
CA MET A 100 5.78 20.85 5.77
C MET A 100 5.26 20.52 4.36
N LYS A 101 5.05 21.54 3.50
CA LYS A 101 4.60 21.33 2.12
C LYS A 101 5.63 20.57 1.28
N VAL A 102 6.91 20.92 1.43
CA VAL A 102 8.01 20.27 0.71
C VAL A 102 8.14 18.81 1.13
N GLU A 103 8.14 18.55 2.44
CA GLU A 103 8.20 17.20 3.00
C GLU A 103 6.99 16.36 2.58
N PHE A 104 5.77 16.89 2.75
CA PHE A 104 4.56 16.21 2.30
C PHE A 104 4.62 15.86 0.81
N SER A 105 5.01 16.81 -0.05
CA SER A 105 5.13 16.56 -1.50
C SER A 105 6.22 15.54 -1.84
N ALA A 106 7.31 15.49 -1.09
CA ALA A 106 8.34 14.46 -1.24
C ALA A 106 7.80 13.09 -0.86
N TYR A 107 7.16 12.97 0.32
CA TYR A 107 6.59 11.72 0.80
C TYR A 107 5.46 11.19 -0.09
N SER A 108 4.51 12.04 -0.52
CA SER A 108 3.43 11.61 -1.41
C SER A 108 3.96 11.09 -2.75
N ARG A 109 5.01 11.71 -3.29
CA ARG A 109 5.64 11.24 -4.54
C ARG A 109 6.33 9.89 -4.35
N GLU A 110 7.02 9.71 -3.23
CA GLU A 110 7.66 8.42 -2.94
C GLU A 110 6.63 7.33 -2.72
N ILE A 111 5.54 7.61 -1.99
CA ILE A 111 4.42 6.68 -1.82
C ILE A 111 3.84 6.25 -3.17
N LEU A 112 3.54 7.22 -4.03
CA LEU A 112 2.98 6.93 -5.35
C LEU A 112 3.95 6.09 -6.20
N LYS A 113 5.24 6.45 -6.20
CA LYS A 113 6.27 5.74 -6.95
C LYS A 113 6.42 4.29 -6.49
N GLN A 114 6.43 4.05 -5.17
CA GLN A 114 6.53 2.70 -4.63
C GLN A 114 5.26 1.89 -4.89
N ALA A 115 4.08 2.46 -4.69
CA ALA A 115 2.81 1.80 -5.01
C ALA A 115 2.73 1.41 -6.50
N GLN A 116 3.18 2.28 -7.40
CA GLN A 116 3.28 1.99 -8.83
C GLN A 116 4.29 0.88 -9.13
N ALA A 117 5.46 0.89 -8.48
CA ALA A 117 6.47 -0.15 -8.64
C ALA A 117 5.98 -1.52 -8.14
N ASN A 118 5.29 -1.55 -7.00
CA ASN A 118 4.69 -2.76 -6.43
C ASN A 118 3.59 -3.30 -7.34
N SER A 119 2.70 -2.43 -7.80
CA SER A 119 1.64 -2.75 -8.78
C SER A 119 2.20 -3.37 -10.05
N LYS A 120 3.20 -2.71 -10.65
CA LYS A 120 3.87 -3.19 -11.87
C LYS A 120 4.49 -4.57 -11.66
N ARG A 121 5.19 -4.78 -10.53
CA ARG A 121 5.81 -6.06 -10.21
C ARG A 121 4.78 -7.18 -10.10
N MET A 122 3.63 -6.93 -9.46
CA MET A 122 2.57 -7.94 -9.35
C MET A 122 2.03 -8.36 -10.71
N PHE A 123 1.80 -7.41 -11.63
CA PHE A 123 1.37 -7.75 -12.99
C PHE A 123 2.42 -8.52 -13.77
N GLU A 124 3.68 -8.09 -13.72
CA GLU A 124 4.78 -8.77 -14.41
C GLU A 124 4.93 -10.22 -13.95
N GLU A 125 4.85 -10.46 -12.64
CA GLU A 125 4.97 -11.82 -12.09
C GLU A 125 3.72 -12.68 -12.37
N LEU A 126 2.51 -12.10 -12.37
CA LEU A 126 1.30 -12.83 -12.77
C LEU A 126 1.27 -13.13 -14.27
N TRP A 127 1.85 -12.26 -15.10
CA TRP A 127 2.09 -12.51 -16.52
C TRP A 127 3.11 -13.62 -16.76
N ASP A 128 4.15 -13.71 -15.95
CA ASP A 128 5.07 -14.84 -16.00
C ASP A 128 4.36 -16.17 -15.67
N LEU A 129 3.42 -16.15 -14.72
CA LEU A 129 2.57 -17.32 -14.45
C LEU A 129 1.66 -17.65 -15.64
N SER A 130 1.00 -16.66 -16.25
CA SER A 130 0.12 -16.91 -17.41
C SER A 130 0.89 -17.48 -18.60
N LYS A 131 2.10 -16.96 -18.88
CA LYS A 131 3.01 -17.54 -19.90
C LYS A 131 3.45 -18.95 -19.55
N SER A 132 3.68 -19.25 -18.27
CA SER A 132 4.04 -20.60 -17.82
C SER A 132 2.91 -21.59 -18.09
N ILE A 133 1.65 -21.18 -17.83
CA ILE A 133 0.46 -21.96 -18.15
C ILE A 133 0.34 -22.19 -19.67
N THR A 134 0.45 -21.15 -20.49
CA THR A 134 0.44 -21.26 -21.96
C THR A 134 1.56 -22.15 -22.48
N SER A 135 2.80 -21.95 -22.00
CA SER A 135 3.97 -22.77 -22.41
C SER A 135 3.74 -24.24 -22.08
N HIS A 136 3.25 -24.53 -20.87
CA HIS A 136 2.96 -25.89 -20.45
C HIS A 136 1.92 -26.55 -21.36
N ALA A 137 0.81 -25.85 -21.63
CA ALA A 137 -0.24 -26.36 -22.51
C ALA A 137 0.28 -26.70 -23.91
N LEU A 138 1.14 -25.85 -24.48
CA LEU A 138 1.78 -26.09 -25.78
C LEU A 138 2.75 -27.28 -25.74
N ASP A 139 3.60 -27.36 -24.71
CA ASP A 139 4.60 -28.43 -24.57
C ASP A 139 3.95 -29.82 -24.39
N THR A 140 2.79 -29.87 -23.72
CA THR A 140 2.04 -31.12 -23.50
C THR A 140 0.99 -31.40 -24.56
N ASN A 141 0.83 -30.52 -25.57
CA ASN A 141 -0.27 -30.56 -26.54
C ASN A 141 -1.66 -30.65 -25.87
N SER A 142 -1.86 -29.92 -24.79
CA SER A 142 -3.15 -29.86 -24.09
C SER A 142 -4.17 -29.08 -24.92
N SER A 143 -5.41 -29.57 -24.94
CA SER A 143 -6.54 -28.86 -25.55
C SER A 143 -7.26 -28.02 -24.49
N TRP A 144 -7.45 -26.73 -24.72
CA TRP A 144 -8.25 -25.88 -23.82
C TRP A 144 -9.71 -26.35 -23.75
N PRO A 145 -10.35 -26.33 -22.56
CA PRO A 145 -9.88 -25.79 -21.28
C PRO A 145 -9.00 -26.76 -20.46
N ASN A 146 -8.78 -27.99 -20.93
CA ASN A 146 -8.19 -29.11 -20.19
C ASN A 146 -6.67 -28.99 -19.97
N CYS A 147 -6.25 -28.04 -19.14
CA CYS A 147 -4.86 -27.81 -18.78
C CYS A 147 -4.69 -27.69 -17.26
N THR A 148 -3.65 -28.34 -16.73
CA THR A 148 -3.27 -28.29 -15.30
C THR A 148 -1.78 -28.04 -15.21
N LEU A 149 -1.38 -26.88 -14.69
CA LEU A 149 0.02 -26.56 -14.48
C LEU A 149 0.54 -27.37 -13.28
N PRO A 150 1.57 -28.21 -13.43
CA PRO A 150 2.12 -28.96 -12.31
C PRO A 150 2.80 -28.03 -11.30
N TYR A 151 2.78 -28.38 -10.02
CA TYR A 151 3.40 -27.63 -8.92
C TYR A 151 2.90 -26.18 -8.80
N PHE A 152 1.61 -25.96 -9.04
CA PHE A 152 1.00 -24.63 -9.07
C PHE A 152 1.27 -23.83 -7.79
N ASP A 153 1.18 -24.45 -6.61
CA ASP A 153 1.44 -23.77 -5.34
C ASP A 153 2.92 -23.36 -5.17
N ILE A 154 3.87 -24.06 -5.80
CA ILE A 154 5.28 -23.62 -5.82
C ILE A 154 5.41 -22.35 -6.67
N HIS A 155 4.82 -22.33 -7.86
CA HIS A 155 4.81 -21.15 -8.71
C HIS A 155 4.16 -19.94 -8.01
N ALA A 156 3.02 -20.16 -7.36
CA ALA A 156 2.33 -19.13 -6.61
C ALA A 156 3.09 -18.67 -5.35
N HIS A 157 3.76 -19.59 -4.65
CA HIS A 157 4.61 -19.26 -3.52
C HIS A 157 5.80 -18.39 -3.93
N ASP A 158 6.45 -18.70 -5.06
CA ASP A 158 7.54 -17.89 -5.60
C ASP A 158 7.04 -16.51 -6.04
N LEU A 159 5.86 -16.45 -6.65
CA LEU A 159 5.18 -15.21 -7.02
C LEU A 159 4.90 -14.36 -5.77
N LYS A 160 4.35 -14.95 -4.70
CA LYS A 160 4.14 -14.30 -3.42
C LYS A 160 5.45 -13.77 -2.83
N LYS A 161 6.53 -14.56 -2.87
CA LYS A 161 7.83 -14.15 -2.33
C LYS A 161 8.41 -12.93 -3.06
N LYS A 162 8.24 -12.84 -4.38
CA LYS A 162 8.75 -11.72 -5.19
C LYS A 162 7.89 -10.46 -5.08
N THR A 163 6.58 -10.64 -4.93
CA THR A 163 5.61 -9.54 -4.88
C THR A 163 5.38 -9.02 -3.46
N GLY A 164 5.59 -9.84 -2.43
CA GLY A 164 5.31 -9.53 -1.02
C GLY A 164 3.83 -9.55 -0.65
N ASN A 165 2.95 -9.32 -1.63
CA ASN A 165 1.61 -8.76 -1.35
C ASN A 165 0.45 -9.65 -1.78
N LEU A 166 0.72 -10.77 -2.46
CA LEU A 166 -0.33 -11.65 -2.96
C LEU A 166 -0.67 -12.73 -1.94
N GLU A 167 -1.91 -12.69 -1.45
CA GLU A 167 -2.46 -13.65 -0.49
C GLU A 167 -2.97 -14.91 -1.16
N PHE A 168 -3.48 -14.76 -2.38
CA PHE A 168 -4.08 -15.83 -3.17
C PHE A 168 -3.72 -15.68 -4.63
N VAL A 169 -3.50 -16.80 -5.29
CA VAL A 169 -3.27 -16.91 -6.73
C VAL A 169 -4.19 -17.99 -7.26
N GLY A 170 -4.88 -17.71 -8.36
CA GLY A 170 -5.81 -18.64 -8.98
C GLY A 170 -5.67 -18.69 -10.49
N PHE A 171 -6.11 -19.80 -11.09
CA PHE A 171 -6.27 -19.97 -12.52
C PHE A 171 -7.68 -20.47 -12.82
N ALA A 172 -8.35 -19.83 -13.78
CA ALA A 172 -9.66 -20.20 -14.25
C ALA A 172 -9.71 -20.20 -15.80
N PRO A 173 -9.96 -21.35 -16.45
CA PRO A 173 -10.16 -21.42 -17.89
C PRO A 173 -11.57 -20.96 -18.29
N PHE A 174 -11.73 -20.61 -19.56
CA PHE A 174 -13.04 -20.40 -20.18
C PHE A 174 -13.58 -21.70 -20.74
N VAL A 175 -14.79 -22.06 -20.31
CA VAL A 175 -15.50 -23.29 -20.70
C VAL A 175 -16.73 -22.89 -21.50
N THR A 176 -16.89 -23.43 -22.70
CA THR A 176 -18.11 -23.25 -23.51
C THR A 176 -19.09 -24.38 -23.25
N PRO A 177 -20.39 -24.22 -23.58
CA PRO A 177 -21.36 -25.29 -23.45
C PRO A 177 -20.93 -26.60 -24.15
N GLU A 178 -20.23 -26.50 -25.28
CA GLU A 178 -19.77 -27.66 -26.05
C GLU A 178 -18.66 -28.44 -25.33
N ASN A 179 -17.75 -27.76 -24.63
CA ASN A 179 -16.62 -28.39 -23.97
C ASN A 179 -16.86 -28.68 -22.48
N ARG A 180 -17.96 -28.18 -21.89
CA ARG A 180 -18.35 -28.38 -20.49
C ARG A 180 -18.27 -29.83 -20.04
N ALA A 181 -18.91 -30.76 -20.75
CA ALA A 181 -18.91 -32.17 -20.35
C ALA A 181 -17.49 -32.77 -20.35
N GLY A 182 -16.64 -32.33 -21.28
CA GLY A 182 -15.23 -32.72 -21.33
C GLY A 182 -14.43 -32.14 -20.16
N TRP A 183 -14.69 -30.88 -19.81
CA TRP A 183 -14.07 -30.22 -18.65
C TRP A 183 -14.45 -30.89 -17.34
N GLU A 184 -15.73 -31.15 -17.10
CA GLU A 184 -16.21 -31.75 -15.85
C GLU A 184 -15.54 -33.12 -15.61
N GLN A 185 -15.44 -33.94 -16.66
CA GLN A 185 -14.69 -35.20 -16.59
C GLN A 185 -13.18 -34.97 -16.35
N TYR A 186 -12.56 -34.07 -17.11
CA TYR A 186 -11.14 -33.73 -16.98
C TYR A 186 -10.79 -33.28 -15.57
N SER A 187 -11.58 -32.37 -14.99
CA SER A 187 -11.33 -31.79 -13.66
C SER A 187 -11.31 -32.86 -12.57
N VAL A 188 -12.22 -33.83 -12.63
CA VAL A 188 -12.27 -34.95 -11.67
C VAL A 188 -11.06 -35.87 -11.86
N ASP A 189 -10.69 -36.17 -13.10
CA ASP A 189 -9.55 -37.06 -13.40
C ASP A 189 -8.19 -36.41 -13.06
N ASN A 190 -8.13 -35.08 -13.04
CA ASN A 190 -6.88 -34.31 -12.86
C ASN A 190 -6.82 -33.53 -11.54
N GLN A 191 -7.69 -33.79 -10.58
CA GLN A 191 -7.69 -33.12 -9.26
C GLN A 191 -6.45 -33.43 -8.38
N GLY A 192 -5.53 -34.28 -8.85
CA GLY A 192 -4.34 -34.69 -8.11
C GLY A 192 -3.37 -33.55 -7.76
N TRP A 193 -3.48 -32.39 -8.42
CA TRP A 193 -2.72 -31.19 -8.09
C TRP A 193 -2.97 -30.71 -6.65
N ILE A 194 -4.19 -30.89 -6.11
CA ILE A 194 -4.50 -30.49 -4.72
C ILE A 194 -3.65 -31.29 -3.73
N GLN A 195 -3.54 -32.60 -3.96
CA GLN A 195 -2.71 -33.45 -3.10
C GLN A 195 -1.22 -33.13 -3.26
N GLN A 196 -0.78 -32.75 -4.47
CA GLN A 196 0.59 -32.28 -4.71
C GLN A 196 0.90 -31.03 -3.86
N ASP A 197 -0.01 -30.08 -3.80
CA ASP A 197 0.14 -28.85 -3.01
C ASP A 197 0.10 -29.14 -1.50
N TYR A 198 -0.78 -30.02 -1.05
CA TYR A 198 -0.81 -30.48 0.35
C TYR A 198 0.53 -31.10 0.76
N ASN A 199 1.09 -31.96 -0.10
CA ASN A 199 2.38 -32.58 0.14
C ASN A 199 3.51 -31.54 0.22
N TYR A 200 3.50 -30.53 -0.67
CA TYR A 200 4.46 -29.42 -0.62
C TYR A 200 4.39 -28.66 0.71
N ARG A 201 3.19 -28.47 1.26
CA ARG A 201 2.95 -27.83 2.57
C ARG A 201 3.15 -28.74 3.78
N ASN A 202 3.59 -29.99 3.58
CA ASN A 202 3.68 -31.02 4.62
C ASN A 202 2.34 -31.31 5.33
N TRP A 203 1.21 -31.12 4.63
CA TRP A 203 -0.09 -31.53 5.12
C TRP A 203 -0.27 -33.04 4.91
N THR A 204 -0.60 -33.75 5.99
CA THR A 204 -0.61 -35.23 5.99
C THR A 204 -1.98 -35.84 5.71
N HIS A 205 -3.04 -35.03 5.66
CA HIS A 205 -4.38 -35.49 5.33
C HIS A 205 -4.58 -35.58 3.81
N ALA A 206 -5.52 -36.42 3.39
CA ALA A 206 -5.91 -36.51 1.99
C ALA A 206 -6.78 -35.30 1.62
N ALA A 207 -6.58 -34.77 0.41
CA ALA A 207 -7.45 -33.75 -0.17
C ALA A 207 -8.89 -34.26 -0.27
N ALA A 208 -9.86 -33.41 0.06
CA ALA A 208 -11.26 -33.70 -0.18
C ALA A 208 -11.52 -33.77 -1.70
N PRO A 209 -12.43 -34.64 -2.18
CA PRO A 209 -12.83 -34.63 -3.58
C PRO A 209 -13.41 -33.27 -4.00
N ILE A 210 -13.15 -32.84 -5.23
CA ILE A 210 -13.76 -31.63 -5.79
C ILE A 210 -15.22 -31.88 -6.22
N PRO A 211 -16.05 -30.83 -6.36
CA PRO A 211 -17.33 -30.91 -7.05
C PRO A 211 -17.18 -31.46 -8.49
N THR A 212 -18.02 -32.40 -8.88
CA THR A 212 -17.93 -33.09 -10.18
C THR A 212 -18.48 -32.29 -11.36
N SER A 213 -19.17 -31.19 -11.10
CA SER A 213 -19.80 -30.34 -12.12
C SER A 213 -19.51 -28.88 -11.83
N ILE A 214 -19.50 -28.07 -12.89
CA ILE A 214 -19.50 -26.62 -12.74
C ILE A 214 -20.77 -26.21 -11.99
N HIS A 215 -20.61 -25.41 -10.94
CA HIS A 215 -21.72 -25.02 -10.08
C HIS A 215 -21.70 -23.52 -9.79
N GLN A 216 -22.90 -22.97 -9.57
CA GLN A 216 -23.10 -21.55 -9.39
C GLN A 216 -22.83 -21.12 -7.95
N TYR A 217 -22.48 -19.84 -7.78
CA TYR A 217 -22.34 -19.21 -6.49
C TYR A 217 -23.71 -19.00 -5.84
N ASN A 218 -23.97 -19.70 -4.72
CA ASN A 218 -25.22 -19.65 -3.96
C ASN A 218 -25.18 -18.69 -2.75
N GLY A 219 -24.32 -17.66 -2.78
CA GLY A 219 -24.16 -16.74 -1.66
C GLY A 219 -25.42 -15.91 -1.40
N SER A 220 -25.90 -15.92 -0.15
CA SER A 220 -27.15 -15.29 0.29
C SER A 220 -27.09 -13.76 0.49
N GLY A 221 -26.10 -13.07 -0.08
CA GLY A 221 -25.74 -11.70 0.33
C GLY A 221 -25.97 -10.60 -0.69
N LEU A 222 -26.11 -10.92 -1.99
CA LEU A 222 -26.36 -9.93 -3.03
C LEU A 222 -27.65 -10.30 -3.75
N THR A 223 -28.64 -9.41 -3.69
CA THR A 223 -29.90 -9.59 -4.43
C THR A 223 -29.59 -9.63 -5.92
N GLN A 224 -30.01 -10.73 -6.56
CA GLN A 224 -29.90 -10.99 -8.00
C GLN A 224 -30.39 -9.83 -8.89
N GLU A 225 -31.18 -8.90 -8.34
CA GLU A 225 -31.70 -7.72 -9.04
C GLU A 225 -30.64 -6.64 -9.35
N ASP A 226 -29.48 -6.60 -8.69
CA ASP A 226 -28.49 -5.53 -8.90
C ASP A 226 -27.43 -5.83 -9.97
N TYR A 227 -27.29 -7.10 -10.39
CA TYR A 227 -26.17 -7.53 -11.23
C TYR A 227 -26.54 -8.71 -12.14
N VAL A 228 -27.48 -8.51 -13.06
CA VAL A 228 -27.63 -9.43 -14.20
C VAL A 228 -26.78 -8.87 -15.35
N PHE A 229 -25.59 -9.43 -15.54
CA PHE A 229 -24.82 -9.20 -16.77
C PHE A 229 -25.52 -9.96 -17.91
N GLU A 230 -26.62 -9.41 -18.41
CA GLU A 230 -27.30 -9.91 -19.61
C GLU A 230 -26.56 -9.39 -20.86
N ASP A 231 -25.31 -9.82 -21.05
CA ASP A 231 -24.73 -9.76 -22.40
C ASP A 231 -24.95 -11.14 -23.06
N PRO A 232 -25.90 -11.25 -24.02
CA PRO A 232 -26.18 -12.50 -24.73
C PRO A 232 -24.98 -13.06 -25.51
N GLN A 233 -23.86 -12.34 -25.58
CA GLN A 233 -22.65 -12.75 -26.27
C GLN A 233 -21.62 -13.45 -25.36
N PHE A 234 -21.85 -13.53 -24.05
CA PHE A 234 -20.95 -14.17 -23.10
C PHE A 234 -21.48 -15.55 -22.64
N ASP A 235 -21.42 -16.53 -23.55
CA ASP A 235 -21.83 -17.93 -23.30
C ASP A 235 -20.64 -18.78 -22.81
N TYR A 236 -19.98 -18.33 -21.74
CA TYR A 236 -18.86 -19.02 -21.12
C TYR A 236 -19.12 -19.25 -19.63
N GLU A 237 -18.82 -20.46 -19.17
CA GLU A 237 -18.67 -20.79 -17.75
C GLU A 237 -17.19 -20.68 -17.37
N ILE A 238 -16.92 -20.31 -16.12
CA ILE A 238 -15.56 -19.95 -15.66
C ILE A 238 -15.28 -20.68 -14.35
N PRO A 239 -15.05 -21.99 -14.41
CA PRO A 239 -14.72 -22.77 -13.24
C PRO A 239 -13.38 -22.33 -12.67
N LEU A 240 -13.35 -22.01 -11.38
CA LEU A 240 -12.09 -21.89 -10.66
C LEU A 240 -11.40 -23.25 -10.65
N TRP A 241 -10.17 -23.34 -11.20
CA TRP A 241 -9.48 -24.62 -11.39
C TRP A 241 -8.34 -24.84 -10.41
N GLN A 242 -7.24 -24.09 -10.52
CA GLN A 242 -6.09 -24.23 -9.63
C GLN A 242 -5.98 -23.00 -8.73
N ILE A 243 -5.69 -23.22 -7.45
CA ILE A 243 -5.56 -22.16 -6.46
C ILE A 243 -4.37 -22.40 -5.55
N ALA A 244 -3.80 -21.31 -5.06
CA ALA A 244 -2.72 -21.31 -4.10
C ALA A 244 -2.92 -20.15 -3.11
N PRO A 245 -2.79 -20.36 -1.79
CA PRO A 245 -2.58 -21.66 -1.15
C PRO A 245 -3.75 -22.61 -1.39
N ALA A 246 -3.46 -23.91 -1.52
CA ALA A 246 -4.49 -24.94 -1.58
C ALA A 246 -5.36 -24.89 -0.32
N GLN A 247 -6.67 -25.04 -0.48
CA GLN A 247 -7.65 -24.93 0.60
C GLN A 247 -8.05 -26.32 1.11
N ASN A 248 -8.43 -26.40 2.39
CA ASN A 248 -9.04 -27.62 2.95
C ASN A 248 -10.44 -27.84 2.38
N ASP A 249 -11.18 -26.77 2.15
CA ASP A 249 -12.45 -26.80 1.46
C ASP A 249 -12.23 -26.71 -0.04
N THR A 250 -12.55 -27.79 -0.75
CA THR A 250 -12.45 -27.90 -2.21
C THR A 250 -13.74 -27.47 -2.92
N SER A 251 -14.76 -27.00 -2.18
CA SER A 251 -16.04 -26.56 -2.74
C SER A 251 -15.89 -25.39 -3.72
N VAL A 252 -14.84 -24.57 -3.58
CA VAL A 252 -14.53 -23.47 -4.48
C VAL A 252 -14.03 -23.95 -5.86
N ILE A 253 -13.57 -25.18 -5.98
CA ILE A 253 -13.14 -25.74 -7.27
C ILE A 253 -14.37 -26.06 -8.12
N ASN A 254 -14.31 -25.75 -9.41
CA ASN A 254 -15.47 -25.78 -10.32
C ASN A 254 -16.60 -24.79 -9.95
N LEU A 255 -16.34 -23.83 -9.05
CA LEU A 255 -17.23 -22.70 -8.85
C LEU A 255 -17.19 -21.79 -10.09
N ASP A 256 -18.33 -21.52 -10.68
CA ASP A 256 -18.45 -20.63 -11.83
C ASP A 256 -18.32 -19.17 -11.41
N LEU A 257 -17.14 -18.59 -11.65
CA LEU A 257 -16.85 -17.20 -11.34
C LEU A 257 -17.71 -16.23 -12.15
N ALA A 258 -18.27 -16.63 -13.30
CA ALA A 258 -19.19 -15.79 -14.05
C ALA A 258 -20.49 -15.50 -13.26
N THR A 259 -20.87 -16.41 -12.35
CA THR A 259 -22.03 -16.22 -11.46
C THR A 259 -21.74 -15.38 -10.22
N VAL A 260 -20.47 -14.99 -10.01
CA VAL A 260 -20.10 -14.08 -8.93
C VAL A 260 -20.16 -12.65 -9.47
N PRO A 261 -21.05 -11.77 -8.96
CA PRO A 261 -21.31 -10.45 -9.54
C PRO A 261 -20.06 -9.59 -9.79
N VAL A 262 -19.08 -9.72 -8.89
CA VAL A 262 -17.87 -8.90 -8.96
C VAL A 262 -16.89 -9.31 -10.07
N PHE A 263 -16.94 -10.59 -10.48
CA PHE A 263 -16.12 -11.09 -11.58
C PHE A 263 -16.80 -10.85 -12.93
N ALA A 264 -18.13 -11.02 -13.03
CA ALA A 264 -18.90 -10.90 -14.27
C ALA A 264 -18.48 -9.71 -15.18
N HIS A 265 -18.31 -8.52 -14.59
CA HIS A 265 -17.93 -7.31 -15.35
C HIS A 265 -16.50 -7.30 -15.88
N LEU A 266 -15.56 -7.94 -15.17
CA LEU A 266 -14.14 -7.94 -15.51
C LEU A 266 -13.82 -8.98 -16.60
N LEU A 267 -14.62 -10.03 -16.65
CA LEU A 267 -14.44 -11.17 -17.56
C LEU A 267 -14.59 -10.77 -19.02
N TRP A 268 -15.56 -9.91 -19.34
CA TRP A 268 -15.73 -9.36 -20.69
C TRP A 268 -14.47 -8.61 -21.13
N ASP A 269 -13.95 -7.75 -20.25
CA ASP A 269 -12.80 -6.94 -20.57
C ASP A 269 -11.53 -7.77 -20.75
N ILE A 270 -11.28 -8.75 -19.88
CA ILE A 270 -10.13 -9.67 -20.02
C ILE A 270 -10.22 -10.42 -21.35
N LYS A 271 -11.39 -10.98 -21.67
CA LYS A 271 -11.62 -11.76 -22.90
C LYS A 271 -11.47 -10.90 -24.16
N MET A 272 -12.09 -9.72 -24.20
CA MET A 272 -12.21 -8.92 -25.41
C MET A 272 -11.04 -7.96 -25.61
N LYS A 273 -10.56 -7.31 -24.55
CA LYS A 273 -9.50 -6.30 -24.64
C LYS A 273 -8.11 -6.92 -24.54
N LYS A 274 -7.99 -8.14 -24.01
CA LYS A 274 -6.70 -8.83 -23.81
C LYS A 274 -5.72 -8.02 -22.94
N VAL A 275 -6.26 -7.28 -21.96
CA VAL A 275 -5.49 -6.42 -21.06
C VAL A 275 -5.59 -6.92 -19.62
N GLU A 276 -4.53 -6.68 -18.87
CA GLU A 276 -4.51 -6.81 -17.42
C GLU A 276 -5.47 -5.82 -16.76
N GLN A 277 -6.08 -6.23 -15.64
CA GLN A 277 -7.05 -5.42 -14.92
C GLN A 277 -6.90 -5.54 -13.40
N TYR A 278 -7.22 -4.45 -12.70
CA TYR A 278 -7.55 -4.47 -11.27
C TYR A 278 -9.06 -4.59 -11.11
N SER A 279 -9.50 -5.46 -10.19
CA SER A 279 -10.84 -5.37 -9.65
C SER A 279 -11.01 -4.09 -8.83
N ARG A 280 -12.28 -3.78 -8.55
CA ARG A 280 -12.62 -2.93 -7.40
C ARG A 280 -12.21 -3.63 -6.09
N ILE A 281 -12.38 -2.95 -4.96
CA ILE A 281 -12.30 -3.61 -3.66
C ILE A 281 -13.44 -4.61 -3.55
N MET A 282 -13.11 -5.84 -3.16
CA MET A 282 -14.06 -6.96 -3.12
C MET A 282 -13.97 -7.70 -1.80
N ASP A 283 -15.12 -8.18 -1.33
CA ASP A 283 -15.17 -9.21 -0.31
C ASP A 283 -14.94 -10.58 -0.98
N LEU A 284 -13.82 -11.21 -0.64
CA LEU A 284 -13.39 -12.50 -1.17
C LEU A 284 -13.39 -13.58 -0.09
N HIS A 285 -14.11 -13.36 1.02
CA HIS A 285 -14.23 -14.34 2.08
C HIS A 285 -14.68 -15.72 1.55
N PHE A 286 -15.55 -15.75 0.54
CA PHE A 286 -16.01 -17.01 -0.06
C PHE A 286 -14.90 -17.79 -0.80
N LEU A 287 -13.89 -17.11 -1.35
CA LEU A 287 -12.75 -17.75 -2.04
C LEU A 287 -11.62 -18.11 -1.09
N LEU A 288 -11.38 -17.23 -0.12
CA LEU A 288 -10.21 -17.31 0.75
C LEU A 288 -10.49 -18.12 2.03
N GLY A 289 -11.77 -18.34 2.34
CA GLY A 289 -12.23 -19.07 3.50
C GLY A 289 -11.66 -18.52 4.82
N ASP A 290 -11.58 -19.39 5.83
CA ASP A 290 -11.00 -19.06 7.15
C ASP A 290 -9.45 -19.00 7.13
N ASN A 291 -8.83 -19.28 5.98
CA ASN A 291 -7.37 -19.21 5.79
C ASN A 291 -6.87 -17.78 5.53
N LEU A 292 -7.78 -16.81 5.46
CA LEU A 292 -7.44 -15.40 5.63
C LEU A 292 -6.56 -15.24 6.86
N ASN A 293 -5.49 -14.45 6.76
CA ASN A 293 -4.70 -14.06 7.91
C ASN A 293 -5.66 -13.63 9.03
N GLN A 294 -5.80 -14.46 10.07
CA GLN A 294 -6.69 -14.27 11.22
C GLN A 294 -6.44 -12.93 11.94
N ASN A 295 -5.34 -12.27 11.59
CA ASN A 295 -4.88 -11.05 12.20
C ASN A 295 -5.71 -9.82 11.81
N ASN A 296 -6.40 -9.80 10.65
CA ASN A 296 -7.31 -8.69 10.35
C ASN A 296 -8.32 -8.95 9.21
N PRO A 297 -9.55 -9.42 9.51
CA PRO A 297 -10.57 -9.67 8.49
C PRO A 297 -11.02 -8.40 7.74
N ASP A 298 -10.80 -7.22 8.35
CA ASP A 298 -11.33 -5.94 7.88
C ASP A 298 -10.49 -5.26 6.78
N HIS A 299 -9.37 -5.85 6.34
CA HIS A 299 -8.56 -5.23 5.29
C HIS A 299 -9.22 -5.32 3.90
N PRO A 300 -9.32 -4.19 3.18
CA PRO A 300 -9.77 -4.17 1.80
C PRO A 300 -8.88 -5.01 0.90
N ARG A 301 -9.50 -5.84 0.06
CA ARG A 301 -8.79 -6.69 -0.92
C ARG A 301 -9.09 -6.26 -2.34
N GLY A 302 -8.08 -6.33 -3.19
CA GLY A 302 -8.19 -6.18 -4.64
C GLY A 302 -7.68 -7.44 -5.32
N THR A 303 -8.14 -7.71 -6.53
CA THR A 303 -7.64 -8.80 -7.37
C THR A 303 -7.11 -8.25 -8.67
N ILE A 304 -5.94 -8.70 -9.07
CA ILE A 304 -5.39 -8.48 -10.40
C ILE A 304 -5.72 -9.68 -11.28
N TYR A 305 -5.97 -9.42 -12.55
CA TYR A 305 -6.26 -10.43 -13.56
C TYR A 305 -5.28 -10.32 -14.70
N GLN A 306 -4.83 -11.47 -15.16
CA GLN A 306 -3.93 -11.58 -16.29
C GLN A 306 -4.48 -12.60 -17.29
N PRO A 307 -4.70 -12.23 -18.56
CA PRO A 307 -5.16 -13.16 -19.57
C PRO A 307 -4.14 -14.29 -19.78
N VAL A 308 -4.67 -15.51 -19.89
CA VAL A 308 -3.93 -16.68 -20.36
C VAL A 308 -4.28 -16.84 -21.83
N MET A 309 -3.25 -16.83 -22.67
CA MET A 309 -3.38 -16.90 -24.12
C MET A 309 -3.29 -18.36 -24.58
N GLU A 310 -3.98 -18.71 -25.67
CA GLU A 310 -3.88 -20.05 -26.28
C GLU A 310 -2.44 -20.39 -26.69
N ASP A 311 -1.73 -19.39 -27.22
CA ASP A 311 -0.32 -19.46 -27.61
C ASP A 311 0.34 -18.06 -27.57
N PHE A 312 1.56 -17.94 -28.10
CA PHE A 312 2.36 -16.70 -28.04
C PHE A 312 2.24 -15.78 -29.29
N ARG A 313 1.28 -16.04 -30.19
CA ARG A 313 1.02 -15.17 -31.35
C ARG A 313 0.25 -13.92 -30.91
N GLU A 314 0.46 -12.80 -31.59
CA GLU A 314 -0.22 -11.53 -31.28
C GLU A 314 -1.76 -11.62 -31.37
N ASN A 315 -2.27 -12.50 -32.22
CA ASN A 315 -3.70 -12.71 -32.42
C ASN A 315 -4.27 -13.91 -31.65
N ALA A 316 -3.50 -14.55 -30.77
CA ALA A 316 -3.94 -15.69 -29.97
C ALA A 316 -5.20 -15.36 -29.18
N ASP A 317 -6.11 -16.33 -29.04
CA ASP A 317 -7.32 -16.15 -28.25
C ASP A 317 -7.02 -16.24 -26.75
N VAL A 318 -7.81 -15.53 -25.94
CA VAL A 318 -7.75 -15.67 -24.49
C VAL A 318 -8.55 -16.91 -24.11
N VAL A 319 -7.92 -17.86 -23.43
CA VAL A 319 -8.49 -19.17 -23.08
C VAL A 319 -8.82 -19.30 -21.59
N GLY A 320 -8.44 -18.30 -20.80
CA GLY A 320 -8.71 -18.20 -19.37
C GLY A 320 -7.98 -17.00 -18.79
N PHE A 321 -7.86 -16.96 -17.47
CA PHE A 321 -7.04 -15.96 -16.79
C PHE A 321 -6.40 -16.52 -15.53
N ALA A 322 -5.21 -16.00 -15.24
CA ALA A 322 -4.62 -16.08 -13.93
C ALA A 322 -5.11 -14.87 -13.12
N MET A 323 -5.27 -15.04 -11.81
CA MET A 323 -5.63 -13.96 -10.90
C MET A 323 -4.78 -13.99 -9.65
N GLY A 324 -4.58 -12.83 -9.06
CA GLY A 324 -3.88 -12.68 -7.79
C GLY A 324 -4.64 -11.73 -6.88
N THR A 325 -4.96 -12.14 -5.66
CA THR A 325 -5.59 -11.27 -4.67
C THR A 325 -4.54 -10.69 -3.73
N LEU A 326 -4.60 -9.39 -3.53
CA LEU A 326 -3.78 -8.64 -2.59
C LEU A 326 -4.64 -7.96 -1.53
N THR A 327 -4.04 -7.69 -0.38
CA THR A 327 -4.55 -6.70 0.56
C THR A 327 -3.88 -5.35 0.29
N TRP A 328 -4.69 -4.30 0.34
CA TRP A 328 -4.24 -2.96 -0.01
C TRP A 328 -3.29 -2.34 1.01
N ASP A 329 -3.29 -2.80 2.26
CA ASP A 329 -2.33 -2.38 3.29
C ASP A 329 -0.88 -2.77 2.92
N LEU A 330 -0.68 -3.99 2.42
CA LEU A 330 0.63 -4.49 1.99
C LEU A 330 1.20 -3.69 0.80
N MET A 331 0.33 -3.04 0.00
CA MET A 331 0.78 -2.14 -1.07
C MET A 331 1.54 -0.92 -0.55
N PHE A 332 1.27 -0.54 0.70
CA PHE A 332 1.82 0.64 1.36
C PHE A 332 2.75 0.30 2.52
N GLU A 333 3.00 -0.97 2.77
CA GLU A 333 3.94 -1.41 3.80
C GLU A 333 5.37 -1.00 3.41
N ASN A 334 6.16 -0.55 4.39
CA ASN A 334 7.56 -0.11 4.23
C ASN A 334 7.77 1.09 3.29
N VAL A 335 6.71 1.84 2.99
CA VAL A 335 6.79 3.00 2.11
C VAL A 335 7.30 4.27 2.83
N LEU A 336 7.13 4.33 4.15
CA LEU A 336 7.58 5.45 4.97
C LEU A 336 8.79 5.09 5.82
N PHE A 337 9.76 6.00 5.87
CA PHE A 337 10.93 5.89 6.75
C PHE A 337 10.52 6.03 8.24
N ASP A 338 11.22 5.32 9.12
CA ASP A 338 10.97 5.18 10.58
C ASP A 338 10.80 6.48 11.38
N SER A 339 11.20 7.63 10.83
CA SER A 339 11.20 8.91 11.54
C SER A 339 10.01 9.83 11.20
N SER A 340 9.00 9.36 10.46
CA SER A 340 7.93 10.21 9.96
C SER A 340 6.62 10.10 10.75
N SER A 341 5.95 11.24 10.95
CA SER A 341 4.58 11.26 11.48
C SER A 341 3.67 10.45 10.54
N PRO A 342 2.68 9.70 11.07
CA PRO A 342 1.83 8.87 10.24
C PRO A 342 1.07 9.73 9.22
N LEU A 343 1.08 9.29 7.96
CA LEU A 343 0.33 9.92 6.87
C LEU A 343 -1.02 9.23 6.70
N LEU A 344 -2.04 10.03 6.42
CA LEU A 344 -3.33 9.52 5.94
C LEU A 344 -3.30 9.52 4.42
N VAL A 345 -3.42 8.34 3.82
CA VAL A 345 -3.50 8.15 2.38
C VAL A 345 -4.92 7.79 2.03
N GLU A 346 -5.55 8.67 1.27
CA GLU A 346 -6.87 8.44 0.69
C GLU A 346 -6.68 7.84 -0.71
N ILE A 347 -7.25 6.66 -0.92
CA ILE A 347 -7.24 5.95 -2.19
C ILE A 347 -8.64 6.04 -2.76
N GLU A 348 -8.74 6.72 -3.90
CA GLU A 348 -9.95 6.76 -4.70
C GLU A 348 -9.86 5.69 -5.79
N GLY A 349 -10.66 4.64 -5.64
CA GLY A 349 -10.82 3.60 -6.65
C GLY A 349 -11.75 4.03 -7.77
N THR A 350 -11.78 3.24 -8.84
CA THR A 350 -12.82 3.39 -9.85
C THR A 350 -14.20 3.16 -9.21
N CYS A 351 -15.15 4.06 -9.49
CA CYS A 351 -16.54 4.05 -8.99
C CYS A 351 -16.77 4.64 -7.59
N ASN A 352 -16.06 5.72 -7.26
CA ASN A 352 -16.28 6.54 -6.06
C ASN A 352 -16.08 5.78 -4.73
N ALA A 353 -15.38 4.65 -4.77
CA ALA A 353 -14.99 3.93 -3.58
C ALA A 353 -13.74 4.60 -3.01
N ILE A 354 -13.88 5.21 -1.84
CA ILE A 354 -12.83 5.97 -1.16
C ILE A 354 -12.46 5.24 0.13
N PHE A 355 -11.17 5.00 0.32
CA PHE A 355 -10.65 4.37 1.52
C PHE A 355 -9.47 5.16 2.05
N THR A 356 -9.36 5.26 3.36
CA THR A 356 -8.26 5.98 4.01
C THR A 356 -7.41 5.00 4.79
N TYR A 357 -6.13 4.94 4.47
CA TYR A 357 -5.13 4.20 5.22
C TYR A 357 -4.31 5.16 6.07
N LYS A 358 -4.01 4.75 7.29
CA LYS A 358 -2.99 5.39 8.11
C LYS A 358 -1.69 4.63 7.89
N ILE A 359 -0.76 5.21 7.15
CA ILE A 359 0.58 4.65 6.92
C ILE A 359 1.51 5.28 7.96
N GLY A 360 2.22 4.45 8.73
CA GLY A 360 3.31 4.89 9.61
C GLY A 360 4.63 4.25 9.19
N GLY A 361 5.76 4.83 9.60
CA GLY A 361 7.04 4.11 9.58
C GLY A 361 7.04 2.96 10.59
N GLU A 362 7.96 2.00 10.47
CA GLU A 362 8.09 0.94 11.47
C GLU A 362 8.45 1.58 12.82
N SER A 363 7.76 1.16 13.89
CA SER A 363 8.23 1.49 15.23
C SER A 363 9.39 0.55 15.54
N MET A 364 10.62 1.08 15.61
CA MET A 364 11.79 0.34 16.10
C MET A 364 11.54 -0.36 17.44
#